data_AF-D8FDL6-F1
#
_entry.id   AF-D8FDL6-F1
#
_cell.length_a   1.000
_cell.length_b   1.000
_cell.length_c   1.000
_cell.angle_alpha   90.00
_cell.angle_beta   90.00
_cell.angle_gamma   90.00
#
_symmetry.space_group_name_H-M   'P 1'
#
loop_
_entity.id
_entity.type
_entity.pdbx_description
1 polymer ?
#
loop_
_entity_poly.entity_id
_entity_poly.type
_entity_poly.pdbx_seq_one_letter_code
_entity_poly.pdbx_strand_id
1 'polypeptide(L)'
;WEAIEQSVLLQELHRRFGCSLSHIAARIGRDKSFVKRRLDLVEALPENILKAVISGTLSTWSASRVMAPLARANIKDAQKLMAHLENEPLSTRELAHFYEHYQKSNRSVRDRMLENPFLFIKVQNERIQSEQAKEIHDGPEGKWFKDIKMVYAVLGRLLKTVSHVHYPKSDPFKKQTLKAWVNKVENQAAKLKKEIEP
;
A
#
# COMPACT_ATOMS: atom_id res chain seq x y z
N TRP A 1 -15.73 20.17 -11.76
CA TRP A 1 -16.91 20.19 -12.65
C TRP A 1 -16.79 19.18 -13.79
N GLU A 2 -15.85 19.33 -14.74
CA GLU A 2 -15.68 18.42 -15.90
C GLU A 2 -15.72 16.91 -15.55
N ALA A 3 -15.07 16.51 -14.45
CA ALA A 3 -15.01 15.13 -14.01
C ALA A 3 -16.37 14.50 -13.66
N ILE A 4 -17.25 15.24 -12.99
CA ILE A 4 -18.55 14.74 -12.54
C ILE A 4 -19.51 14.68 -13.72
N GLU A 5 -19.52 15.70 -14.57
CA GLU A 5 -20.32 15.73 -15.79
C GLU A 5 -19.98 14.56 -16.72
N GLN A 6 -18.68 14.32 -16.96
CA GLN A 6 -18.21 13.13 -17.68
C GLN A 6 -18.75 11.86 -17.03
N SER A 7 -18.74 11.78 -15.70
CA SER A 7 -19.17 10.56 -14.98
C SER A 7 -20.66 10.29 -15.16
N VAL A 8 -21.51 11.32 -15.15
CA VAL A 8 -22.95 11.20 -15.42
C VAL A 8 -23.20 10.76 -16.87
N LEU A 9 -22.51 11.36 -17.85
CA LEU A 9 -22.63 10.95 -19.25
C LEU A 9 -22.22 9.47 -19.45
N LEU A 10 -21.11 9.07 -18.83
CA LEU A 10 -20.65 7.68 -18.85
C LEU A 10 -21.65 6.72 -18.19
N GLN A 11 -22.33 7.16 -17.13
CA GLN A 11 -23.39 6.40 -16.47
C GLN A 11 -24.58 6.18 -17.40
N GLU A 12 -25.04 7.21 -18.11
CA GLU A 12 -26.12 7.07 -19.10
C GLU A 12 -25.74 6.10 -20.23
N LEU A 13 -24.54 6.24 -20.80
CA LEU A 13 -24.03 5.31 -21.82
C LEU A 13 -24.01 3.86 -21.31
N HIS A 14 -23.58 3.66 -20.07
CA HIS A 14 -23.49 2.33 -19.49
C HIS A 14 -24.85 1.74 -19.11
N ARG A 15 -25.71 2.50 -18.43
CA ARG A 15 -26.96 2.03 -17.83
C ARG A 15 -28.13 2.07 -18.79
N ARG A 16 -28.30 3.17 -19.52
CA ARG A 16 -29.44 3.38 -20.42
C ARG A 16 -29.20 2.81 -21.80
N PHE A 17 -27.99 2.97 -22.34
CA PHE A 17 -27.63 2.48 -23.67
C PHE A 17 -26.93 1.11 -23.65
N GLY A 18 -26.76 0.50 -22.47
CA GLY A 18 -26.20 -0.86 -22.32
C GLY A 18 -24.75 -1.01 -22.81
N CYS A 19 -24.01 0.08 -22.98
CA CYS A 19 -22.66 0.03 -23.51
C CYS A 19 -21.70 -0.58 -22.48
N SER A 20 -20.85 -1.51 -22.92
CA SER A 20 -19.80 -2.07 -22.05
C SER A 20 -18.72 -1.03 -21.77
N LEU A 21 -18.09 -1.10 -20.59
CA LEU A 21 -17.00 -0.18 -20.23
C LEU A 21 -15.83 -0.25 -21.22
N SER A 22 -15.55 -1.42 -21.79
CA SER A 22 -14.52 -1.59 -22.81
C SER A 22 -14.89 -0.90 -24.12
N HIS A 23 -16.15 -0.98 -24.53
CA HIS A 23 -16.64 -0.29 -25.73
C HIS A 23 -16.54 1.23 -25.57
N ILE A 24 -17.02 1.74 -24.44
CA ILE A 24 -16.93 3.17 -24.09
C ILE A 24 -15.46 3.62 -24.11
N ALA A 25 -14.57 2.88 -23.44
CA ALA A 25 -13.15 3.19 -23.35
C ALA A 25 -12.49 3.30 -24.73
N ALA A 26 -12.77 2.35 -25.63
CA ALA A 26 -12.27 2.35 -27.00
C ALA A 26 -12.75 3.58 -27.79
N ARG A 27 -14.01 3.99 -27.62
CA ARG A 27 -14.58 5.16 -28.32
C ARG A 27 -14.01 6.50 -27.86
N ILE A 28 -13.60 6.61 -26.60
CA ILE A 28 -13.05 7.85 -26.03
C ILE A 28 -11.51 7.87 -25.98
N GLY A 29 -10.83 6.84 -26.52
CA GLY A 29 -9.37 6.75 -26.52
C GLY A 29 -8.75 6.61 -25.12
N ARG A 30 -9.43 5.92 -24.20
CA ARG A 30 -8.97 5.69 -22.82
C ARG A 30 -8.98 4.20 -22.48
N ASP A 31 -8.45 3.86 -21.30
CA ASP A 31 -8.50 2.49 -20.79
C ASP A 31 -9.80 2.22 -20.00
N LYS A 32 -10.16 0.94 -19.88
CA LYS A 32 -11.35 0.50 -19.13
C LYS A 32 -11.32 0.97 -17.66
N SER A 33 -10.14 1.02 -17.05
CA SER A 33 -10.01 1.43 -15.65
C SER A 33 -10.23 2.93 -15.48
N PHE A 34 -9.87 3.76 -16.47
CA PHE A 34 -10.24 5.18 -16.50
C PHE A 34 -11.77 5.35 -16.47
N VAL A 35 -12.48 4.67 -17.39
CA VAL A 35 -13.96 4.73 -17.46
C VAL A 35 -14.58 4.28 -16.14
N LYS A 36 -14.11 3.17 -15.56
CA LYS A 36 -14.61 2.67 -14.28
C LYS A 36 -14.40 3.66 -13.15
N ARG A 37 -13.21 4.26 -13.02
CA ARG A 37 -12.90 5.24 -11.96
C ARG A 37 -13.72 6.51 -12.08
N ARG A 38 -14.04 6.94 -13.32
CA ARG A 38 -14.96 8.05 -13.56
C ARG A 38 -16.37 7.68 -13.14
N LEU A 39 -16.91 6.59 -13.67
CA LEU A 39 -18.26 6.11 -13.33
C LEU A 39 -18.46 5.95 -11.82
N ASP A 40 -17.44 5.46 -11.11
CA ASP A 40 -17.47 5.30 -9.66
C ASP A 40 -17.65 6.60 -8.87
N LEU A 41 -17.35 7.76 -9.45
CA LEU A 41 -17.62 9.05 -8.80
C LEU A 41 -19.11 9.28 -8.57
N VAL A 42 -19.98 8.74 -9.43
CA VAL A 42 -21.44 8.91 -9.31
C VAL A 42 -22.14 7.63 -8.86
N GLU A 43 -21.55 6.46 -9.10
CA GLU A 43 -22.15 5.18 -8.71
C GLU A 43 -21.74 4.69 -7.32
N ALA A 44 -20.55 5.03 -6.85
CA ALA A 44 -20.02 4.50 -5.58
C ALA A 44 -19.96 5.53 -4.46
N LEU A 45 -19.87 6.83 -4.77
CA LEU A 45 -19.74 7.85 -3.74
C LEU A 45 -21.08 8.16 -3.08
N PRO A 46 -21.13 8.18 -1.74
CA PRO A 46 -22.24 8.74 -0.99
C PRO A 46 -22.46 10.21 -1.33
N GLU A 47 -23.71 10.67 -1.21
CA GLU A 47 -24.10 12.02 -1.62
C GLU A 47 -23.29 13.13 -0.92
N ASN A 48 -22.98 12.98 0.37
CA ASN A 48 -22.17 13.96 1.11
C ASN A 48 -20.74 14.07 0.54
N ILE A 49 -20.15 12.95 0.13
CA ILE A 49 -18.82 12.94 -0.48
C ILE A 49 -18.88 13.50 -1.90
N LEU A 50 -19.91 13.16 -2.68
CA LEU A 50 -20.11 13.74 -4.01
C LEU A 50 -20.26 15.27 -3.94
N LYS A 51 -21.03 15.78 -2.97
CA LYS A 51 -21.15 17.22 -2.70
C LYS A 51 -19.79 17.85 -2.39
N ALA A 52 -18.96 17.21 -1.56
CA ALA A 52 -17.61 17.69 -1.27
C ALA A 52 -16.70 17.74 -2.51
N VAL A 53 -16.90 16.85 -3.49
CA VAL A 53 -16.18 16.91 -4.78
C VAL A 53 -16.68 18.07 -5.65
N ILE A 54 -17.99 18.30 -5.68
CA ILE A 54 -18.61 19.37 -6.46
C ILE A 54 -18.23 20.75 -5.91
N SER A 55 -18.18 20.91 -4.58
CA SER A 55 -17.76 22.14 -3.92
C SER A 55 -16.26 22.41 -3.99
N GLY A 56 -15.45 21.42 -4.38
CA GLY A 56 -13.99 21.51 -4.43
C GLY A 56 -13.31 21.25 -3.08
N THR A 57 -14.04 20.96 -2.02
CA THR A 57 -13.50 20.57 -0.70
C THR A 57 -12.68 19.27 -0.79
N LEU A 58 -13.12 18.34 -1.65
CA LEU A 58 -12.42 17.10 -1.95
C LEU A 58 -11.94 17.08 -3.40
N SER A 59 -10.65 16.86 -3.61
CA SER A 59 -10.12 16.76 -4.97
C SER A 59 -10.73 15.57 -5.73
N THR A 60 -10.95 15.72 -7.03
CA THR A 60 -11.39 14.62 -7.90
C THR A 60 -10.43 13.43 -7.84
N TRP A 61 -9.12 13.68 -7.68
CA TRP A 61 -8.12 12.63 -7.55
C TRP A 61 -8.38 11.77 -6.30
N SER A 62 -8.54 12.41 -5.14
CA SER A 62 -8.87 11.76 -3.86
C SER A 62 -10.18 10.99 -3.94
N ALA A 63 -11.19 11.60 -4.56
CA ALA A 63 -12.49 10.98 -4.76
C ALA A 63 -12.39 9.67 -5.57
N SER A 64 -11.71 9.70 -6.73
CA SER A 64 -11.60 8.52 -7.59
C SER A 64 -10.64 7.45 -7.06
N ARG A 65 -9.55 7.84 -6.40
CA ARG A 65 -8.47 6.91 -6.01
C ARG A 65 -8.58 6.38 -4.59
N VAL A 66 -9.26 7.12 -3.70
CA VAL A 66 -9.39 6.76 -2.29
C VAL A 66 -10.86 6.59 -1.91
N MET A 67 -11.67 7.63 -2.02
CA MET A 67 -13.02 7.62 -1.45
C MET A 67 -13.96 6.65 -2.17
N ALA A 68 -13.92 6.57 -3.50
CA ALA A 68 -14.80 5.67 -4.24
C ALA A 68 -14.43 4.19 -4.02
N PRO A 69 -13.15 3.77 -4.08
CA PRO A 69 -12.76 2.43 -3.66
C PRO A 69 -13.13 2.10 -2.21
N LEU A 70 -12.94 3.05 -1.29
CA LEU A 70 -13.32 2.88 0.11
C LEU A 70 -14.84 2.71 0.26
N ALA A 71 -15.64 3.56 -0.38
CA ALA A 71 -17.09 3.51 -0.33
C ALA A 71 -17.66 2.22 -0.92
N ARG A 72 -17.08 1.71 -2.03
CA ARG A 72 -17.46 0.40 -2.58
C ARG A 72 -17.26 -0.74 -1.60
N ALA A 73 -16.19 -0.70 -0.81
CA ALA A 73 -15.90 -1.73 0.18
C ALA A 73 -16.71 -1.51 1.47
N ASN A 74 -16.85 -0.26 1.92
CA ASN A 74 -17.62 0.14 3.08
C ASN A 74 -18.01 1.62 3.02
N ILE A 75 -19.28 1.87 2.72
CA ILE A 75 -19.87 3.21 2.67
C ILE A 75 -19.74 3.95 4.01
N LYS A 76 -19.95 3.27 5.14
CA LYS A 76 -19.90 3.90 6.48
C LYS A 76 -18.51 4.43 6.79
N ASP A 77 -17.48 3.66 6.44
CA ASP A 77 -16.09 4.06 6.67
C ASP A 77 -15.70 5.24 5.78
N ALA A 78 -16.17 5.28 4.53
CA ALA A 78 -15.98 6.45 3.65
C ALA A 78 -16.64 7.71 4.22
N GLN A 79 -17.89 7.60 4.70
CA GLN A 79 -18.60 8.73 5.29
C GLN A 79 -17.94 9.24 6.57
N LYS A 80 -17.49 8.33 7.45
CA LYS A 80 -16.71 8.69 8.65
C LYS A 80 -15.44 9.44 8.28
N LEU A 81 -14.66 8.93 7.32
CA LEU A 81 -13.44 9.59 6.87
C LEU A 81 -13.74 10.99 6.32
N MET A 82 -14.80 11.15 5.53
CA MET A 82 -15.19 12.46 4.99
C MET A 82 -15.52 13.47 6.10
N ALA A 83 -16.26 13.06 7.13
CA ALA A 83 -16.60 13.94 8.26
C ALA A 83 -15.35 14.46 8.99
N HIS A 84 -14.27 13.68 9.06
CA HIS A 84 -12.99 14.17 9.58
C HIS A 84 -12.32 15.14 8.61
N LEU A 85 -12.29 14.83 7.31
CA LEU A 85 -11.65 15.68 6.28
C LEU A 85 -12.30 17.06 6.12
N GLU A 86 -13.58 17.21 6.48
CA GLU A 86 -14.26 18.52 6.50
C GLU A 86 -13.68 19.46 7.54
N ASN A 87 -13.19 18.93 8.67
CA ASN A 87 -12.63 19.71 9.77
C ASN A 87 -11.11 19.80 9.69
N GLU A 88 -10.45 18.69 9.39
CA GLU A 88 -9.00 18.56 9.33
C GLU A 88 -8.57 17.89 8.02
N PRO A 89 -8.29 18.70 6.97
CA PRO A 89 -8.04 18.17 5.65
C PRO A 89 -6.67 17.49 5.57
N LEU A 90 -6.63 16.34 4.89
CA LEU A 90 -5.39 15.67 4.51
C LEU A 90 -5.01 16.04 3.08
N SER A 91 -3.72 16.19 2.81
CA SER A 91 -3.23 16.30 1.44
C SER A 91 -3.55 15.04 0.63
N THR A 92 -3.56 15.16 -0.70
CA THR A 92 -3.81 14.01 -1.58
C THR A 92 -2.83 12.85 -1.35
N ARG A 93 -1.57 13.16 -1.01
CA ARG A 93 -0.54 12.16 -0.69
C ARG A 93 -0.81 11.46 0.64
N GLU A 94 -1.15 12.22 1.68
CA GLU A 94 -1.46 11.66 3.00
C GLU A 94 -2.72 10.79 2.95
N LEU A 95 -3.76 11.23 2.23
CA LEU A 95 -4.98 10.46 2.07
C LEU A 95 -4.75 9.16 1.28
N ALA A 96 -3.84 9.18 0.30
CA ALA A 96 -3.42 7.97 -0.40
C ALA A 96 -2.68 7.00 0.53
N HIS A 97 -1.76 7.52 1.33
CA HIS A 97 -1.00 6.74 2.32
C HIS A 97 -1.91 6.14 3.41
N PHE A 98 -2.89 6.92 3.87
CA PHE A 98 -3.96 6.45 4.76
C PHE A 98 -4.68 5.26 4.15
N TYR A 99 -5.15 5.40 2.90
CA TYR A 99 -5.91 4.35 2.24
C TYR A 99 -5.10 3.09 1.99
N GLU A 100 -3.83 3.21 1.62
CA GLU A 100 -2.94 2.06 1.46
C GLU A 100 -2.79 1.26 2.76
N HIS A 101 -2.59 1.94 3.89
CA HIS A 101 -2.54 1.32 5.20
C HIS A 101 -3.88 0.67 5.57
N TYR A 102 -4.98 1.37 5.28
CA TYR A 102 -6.33 0.90 5.55
C TYR A 102 -6.60 -0.44 4.84
N GLN A 103 -6.21 -0.56 3.56
CA GLN A 103 -6.39 -1.79 2.78
C GLN A 103 -5.67 -2.99 3.40
N LYS A 104 -4.46 -2.78 3.92
CA LYS A 104 -3.61 -3.81 4.54
C LYS A 104 -4.00 -4.14 6.00
N SER A 105 -4.85 -3.32 6.60
CA SER A 105 -5.20 -3.40 8.02
C SER A 105 -6.39 -4.31 8.31
N ASN A 106 -6.42 -4.88 9.51
CA ASN A 106 -7.60 -5.59 10.04
C ASN A 106 -8.68 -4.62 10.54
N ARG A 107 -9.87 -5.12 10.90
CA ARG A 107 -11.00 -4.27 11.30
C ARG A 107 -10.68 -3.35 12.48
N SER A 108 -10.07 -3.88 13.54
CA SER A 108 -9.73 -3.09 14.73
C SER A 108 -8.77 -1.94 14.42
N VAL A 109 -7.77 -2.18 13.57
CA VAL A 109 -6.83 -1.12 13.13
C VAL A 109 -7.55 -0.09 12.26
N ARG A 110 -8.41 -0.53 11.33
CA ARG A 110 -9.21 0.37 10.49
C ARG A 110 -10.11 1.29 11.31
N ASP A 111 -10.75 0.76 12.35
CA ASP A 111 -11.62 1.56 13.23
C ASP A 111 -10.80 2.65 13.95
N ARG A 112 -9.64 2.32 14.52
CA ARG A 112 -8.73 3.31 15.14
C ARG A 112 -8.20 4.34 14.16
N MET A 113 -7.86 3.92 12.94
CA MET A 113 -7.43 4.84 11.88
C MET A 113 -8.55 5.86 11.57
N LEU A 114 -9.81 5.42 11.55
CA LEU A 114 -10.96 6.27 11.27
C LEU A 114 -11.37 7.16 12.44
N GLU A 115 -11.02 6.82 13.69
CA GLU A 115 -11.27 7.67 14.86
C GLU A 115 -10.51 9.00 14.79
N ASN A 116 -9.27 8.98 14.29
CA ASN A 116 -8.50 10.20 14.05
C ASN A 116 -7.49 10.00 12.89
N PRO A 117 -7.92 10.23 11.62
CA PRO A 117 -7.08 10.06 10.45
C PRO A 117 -5.83 10.96 10.43
N PHE A 118 -5.95 12.19 10.93
CA PHE A 118 -4.84 13.14 10.99
C PHE A 118 -3.76 12.69 11.98
N LEU A 119 -4.16 12.31 13.19
CA LEU A 119 -3.22 11.80 14.20
C LEU A 119 -2.50 10.55 13.69
N PHE A 120 -3.22 9.64 13.01
CA PHE A 120 -2.60 8.48 12.38
C PHE A 120 -1.48 8.88 11.41
N ILE A 121 -1.75 9.82 10.49
CA ILE A 121 -0.76 10.30 9.54
C ILE A 121 0.41 11.00 10.24
N LYS A 122 0.13 11.84 11.24
CA LYS A 122 1.15 12.53 12.03
C LYS A 122 2.11 11.55 12.70
N VAL A 123 1.59 10.54 13.39
CA VAL A 123 2.41 9.51 14.04
C VAL A 123 3.24 8.72 13.02
N GLN A 124 2.67 8.42 11.84
CA GLN A 124 3.42 7.74 10.79
C GLN A 124 4.57 8.60 10.24
N ASN A 125 4.33 9.90 10.03
CA ASN A 125 5.35 10.83 9.57
C ASN A 125 6.47 11.01 10.62
N GLU A 126 6.12 11.16 11.90
CA GLU A 126 7.09 11.26 12.99
C GLU A 126 7.97 10.00 13.10
N ARG A 127 7.38 8.81 12.91
CA ARG A 127 8.14 7.56 12.87
C ARG A 127 9.15 7.55 11.72
N ILE A 128 8.71 7.86 10.51
CA ILE A 128 9.59 7.92 9.32
C ILE A 128 10.73 8.91 9.55
N GLN A 129 10.43 10.11 10.06
CA GLN A 129 11.45 11.12 10.36
C GLN A 129 12.42 10.65 11.45
N SER A 130 11.93 9.99 12.50
CA SER A 130 12.77 9.46 13.57
C SER A 130 13.69 8.34 13.09
N GLU A 131 13.22 7.48 12.17
CA GLU A 131 14.01 6.43 11.56
C GLU A 131 15.10 7.02 10.67
N GLN A 132 14.76 8.01 9.84
CA GLN A 132 15.72 8.73 9.01
C GLN A 132 16.77 9.47 9.85
N ALA A 133 16.36 10.13 10.94
CA ALA A 133 17.29 10.80 11.84
C ALA A 133 18.25 9.82 12.52
N LYS A 134 17.76 8.64 12.92
CA LYS A 134 18.61 7.55 13.44
C LYS A 134 19.59 7.06 12.38
N GLU A 135 19.15 6.85 11.14
CA GLU A 135 20.03 6.42 10.05
C GLU A 135 21.12 7.45 9.74
N ILE A 136 20.81 8.75 9.83
CA ILE A 136 21.81 9.82 9.67
C ILE A 136 22.81 9.81 10.84
N HIS A 137 22.32 9.71 12.08
CA HIS A 137 23.15 9.68 13.28
C HIS A 137 24.09 8.47 13.31
N ASP A 138 23.55 7.29 12.97
CA ASP A 138 24.26 6.02 13.02
C ASP A 138 25.27 5.85 11.88
N GLY A 139 25.21 6.69 10.85
CA GLY A 139 26.16 6.72 9.74
C GLY A 139 26.17 5.43 8.89
N PRO A 140 27.11 5.30 7.96
CA PRO A 140 27.26 4.10 7.14
C PRO A 140 27.59 2.86 8.00
N GLU A 141 28.34 3.03 9.09
CA GLU A 141 28.72 1.94 10.00
C GLU A 141 27.50 1.37 10.74
N GLY A 142 26.60 2.22 11.23
CA GLY A 142 25.42 1.75 11.95
C GLY A 142 24.41 1.07 11.03
N LYS A 143 24.25 1.54 9.79
CA LYS A 143 23.51 0.80 8.77
C LYS A 143 24.14 -0.58 8.52
N TRP A 144 25.46 -0.64 8.35
CA TRP A 144 26.19 -1.89 8.18
C TRP A 144 26.00 -2.83 9.39
N PHE A 145 26.05 -2.32 10.62
CA PHE A 145 25.80 -3.10 11.82
C PHE A 145 24.36 -3.60 11.92
N LYS A 146 23.37 -2.84 11.46
CA LYS A 146 21.97 -3.27 11.41
C LYS A 146 21.80 -4.41 10.41
N ASP A 147 22.41 -4.29 9.23
CA ASP A 147 22.35 -5.29 8.17
C ASP A 147 23.04 -6.60 8.59
N ILE A 148 24.25 -6.53 9.18
CA ILE A 148 24.97 -7.74 9.65
C ILE A 148 24.19 -8.44 10.78
N LYS A 149 23.55 -7.69 11.70
CA LYS A 149 22.68 -8.25 12.74
C LYS A 149 21.45 -8.92 12.14
N MET A 150 20.84 -8.33 11.12
CA MET A 150 19.70 -8.92 10.43
C MET A 150 20.08 -10.23 9.72
N VAL A 151 21.23 -10.25 9.03
CA VAL A 151 21.78 -11.47 8.41
C VAL A 151 22.02 -12.55 9.47
N TYR A 152 22.65 -12.21 10.60
CA TYR A 152 22.89 -13.14 11.69
C TYR A 152 21.58 -13.73 12.26
N ALA A 153 20.57 -12.91 12.47
CA ALA A 153 19.26 -13.36 12.95
C ALA A 153 18.58 -14.31 11.95
N VAL A 154 18.64 -14.01 10.64
CA VAL A 154 18.10 -14.88 9.59
C VAL A 154 18.84 -16.21 9.54
N LEU A 155 20.17 -16.21 9.61
CA LEU A 155 20.98 -17.44 9.65
C LEU A 155 20.66 -18.28 10.89
N GLY A 156 20.54 -17.66 12.06
CA GLY A 156 20.13 -18.33 13.29
C GLY A 156 18.74 -18.96 13.18
N ARG A 157 17.79 -18.27 12.55
CA ARG A 157 16.46 -18.84 12.25
C ARG A 157 16.54 -20.03 11.30
N LEU A 158 17.34 -19.92 10.23
CA LEU A 158 17.51 -21.00 9.25
C LEU A 158 18.10 -22.25 9.90
N LEU A 159 19.15 -22.10 10.71
CA LEU A 159 19.78 -23.20 11.46
C LEU A 159 18.78 -23.93 12.37
N LYS A 160 17.86 -23.20 13.02
CA LYS A 160 16.80 -23.84 13.84
C LYS A 160 15.82 -24.66 13.01
N THR A 161 15.59 -24.27 11.75
CA THR A 161 14.67 -24.96 10.83
C THR A 161 15.31 -26.06 10.00
N VAL A 162 16.65 -26.17 9.99
CA VAL A 162 17.41 -27.15 9.20
C VAL A 162 16.97 -28.59 9.49
N SER A 163 16.68 -28.92 10.75
CA SER A 163 16.17 -30.24 11.16
C SER A 163 14.83 -30.60 10.51
N HIS A 164 13.99 -29.60 10.21
CA HIS A 164 12.70 -29.78 9.54
C HIS A 164 12.81 -29.87 8.01
N VAL A 165 13.92 -29.43 7.44
CA VAL A 165 14.16 -29.44 5.97
C VAL A 165 14.89 -30.71 5.53
N HIS A 166 15.72 -31.32 6.40
CA HIS A 166 16.38 -32.60 6.12
C HIS A 166 15.45 -33.79 6.39
N TYR A 167 14.37 -33.91 5.61
CA TYR A 167 13.54 -35.12 5.64
C TYR A 167 14.30 -36.32 5.04
N PRO A 168 14.30 -37.52 5.67
CA PRO A 168 15.11 -38.66 5.22
C PRO A 168 14.85 -39.09 3.76
N LYS A 169 13.60 -38.97 3.28
CA LYS A 169 13.19 -39.29 1.89
C LYS A 169 13.35 -38.12 0.91
N SER A 170 14.14 -37.10 1.23
CA SER A 170 14.34 -35.96 0.33
C SER A 170 15.13 -36.33 -0.92
N ASP A 171 14.64 -35.85 -2.05
CA ASP A 171 15.22 -35.97 -3.39
C ASP A 171 16.74 -35.66 -3.38
N PRO A 172 17.59 -36.55 -3.91
CA PRO A 172 19.04 -36.36 -4.01
C PRO A 172 19.44 -35.01 -4.63
N PHE A 173 18.69 -34.53 -5.64
CA PHE A 173 18.97 -33.24 -6.28
C PHE A 173 18.77 -32.07 -5.32
N LYS A 174 17.68 -32.09 -4.53
CA LYS A 174 17.42 -31.05 -3.52
C LYS A 174 18.48 -31.03 -2.42
N LYS A 175 18.97 -32.20 -1.99
CA LYS A 175 20.10 -32.30 -1.04
C LYS A 175 21.38 -31.69 -1.61
N GLN A 176 21.69 -31.93 -2.89
CA GLN A 176 22.86 -31.37 -3.56
C GLN A 176 22.76 -29.84 -3.66
N THR A 177 21.60 -29.31 -4.05
CA THR A 177 21.35 -27.87 -4.11
C THR A 177 21.50 -27.20 -2.74
N LEU A 178 20.96 -27.81 -1.68
CA LEU A 178 21.13 -27.32 -0.31
C LEU A 178 22.60 -27.24 0.10
N LYS A 179 23.38 -28.30 -0.14
CA LYS A 179 24.83 -28.29 0.13
C LYS A 179 25.55 -27.18 -0.65
N ALA A 180 25.20 -26.98 -1.92
CA ALA A 180 25.80 -25.92 -2.73
C ALA A 180 25.51 -24.52 -2.18
N TRP A 181 24.30 -24.28 -1.65
CA TRP A 181 23.95 -23.01 -1.01
C TRP A 181 24.65 -22.79 0.33
N VAL A 182 24.80 -23.84 1.15
CA VAL A 182 25.57 -23.77 2.41
C VAL A 182 27.02 -23.35 2.11
N ASN A 183 27.68 -24.02 1.16
CA ASN A 183 29.05 -23.68 0.76
C ASN A 183 29.17 -22.24 0.24
N LYS A 184 28.15 -21.73 -0.47
CA LYS A 184 28.13 -20.32 -0.91
C LYS A 184 28.08 -19.35 0.26
N VAL A 185 27.26 -19.62 1.27
CA VAL A 185 27.15 -18.78 2.48
C VAL A 185 28.46 -18.79 3.26
N GLU A 186 29.08 -19.96 3.45
CA GLU A 186 30.38 -20.10 4.12
C GLU A 186 31.47 -19.31 3.41
N ASN A 187 31.53 -19.39 2.08
CA ASN A 187 32.49 -18.63 1.27
C ASN A 187 32.28 -17.11 1.38
N GLN A 188 31.03 -16.64 1.39
CA GLN A 188 30.73 -15.23 1.57
C GLN A 188 31.09 -14.75 2.98
N ALA A 189 30.81 -15.55 4.01
CA ALA A 189 31.21 -15.25 5.39
C ALA A 189 32.75 -15.18 5.54
N ALA A 190 33.48 -16.08 4.88
CA ALA A 190 34.94 -16.05 4.88
C ALA A 190 35.51 -14.81 4.18
N LYS A 191 34.89 -14.35 3.09
CA LYS A 191 35.26 -13.09 2.42
C LYS A 191 34.99 -11.88 3.32
N LEU A 192 33.79 -11.80 3.90
CA LEU A 192 33.43 -10.74 4.86
C LEU A 192 34.41 -10.68 6.04
N LYS A 193 34.80 -11.84 6.58
CA LYS A 193 35.78 -11.89 7.69
C LYS A 193 37.13 -11.28 7.30
N LYS A 194 37.62 -11.53 6.08
CA LYS A 194 38.88 -10.97 5.58
C LYS A 194 38.87 -9.45 5.38
N GLU A 195 37.69 -8.87 5.09
CA GLU A 195 37.54 -7.42 4.91
C GLU A 195 37.39 -6.68 6.25
N ILE A 196 37.07 -7.39 7.34
CA ILE A 196 36.85 -6.81 8.69
C ILE A 196 38.10 -6.96 9.58
N GLU A 197 38.88 -8.02 9.40
CA GLU A 197 40.17 -8.18 10.08
C GLU A 197 41.24 -7.30 9.38
N PRO A 198 42.04 -6.50 10.11
CA PRO A 198 43.05 -5.60 9.56
C PRO A 198 44.23 -6.32 8.87
#